data_AF-F3QK54-F1
#
_entry.id   AF-F3QK54-F1
#
_cell.length_a   1.000
_cell.length_b   1.000
_cell.length_c   1.000
_cell.angle_alpha   90.00
_cell.angle_beta   90.00
_cell.angle_gamma   90.00
#
_symmetry.space_group_name_H-M   'P 1'
#
loop_
_entity.id
_entity.type
_entity.pdbx_description
1 polymer ?
#
loop_
_entity_poly.entity_id
_entity_poly.type
_entity_poly.pdbx_seq_one_letter_code
_entity_poly.pdbx_strand_id
1 'polypeptide(L)' 'MNHMQLSTGSHCVFNLKAHLIFVVAYRRKVISSTVLERLKEVFSEVCRRDRVNLLECSGEEDHVHLLISYPPTIWCAN' A
#
# COMPACT_ATOMS: atom_id res chain seq x y z
N MET A 1 5.21 23.13 -10.13
CA MET A 1 3.94 23.17 -9.38
C MET A 1 3.63 21.74 -8.95
N ASN A 2 3.64 21.44 -7.64
CA ASN A 2 3.38 20.09 -7.13
C ASN A 2 1.93 19.71 -7.45
N HIS A 3 1.72 18.81 -8.42
CA HIS A 3 0.41 18.23 -8.72
C HIS A 3 0.02 17.26 -7.60
N MET A 4 -0.43 17.80 -6.47
CA MET A 4 -1.00 17.02 -5.39
C MET A 4 -2.44 16.68 -5.80
N GLN A 5 -2.66 15.48 -6.35
CA GLN A 5 -4.01 14.96 -6.63
C GLN A 5 -4.73 14.77 -5.30
N LEU A 6 -5.61 15.72 -4.96
CA LEU A 6 -6.42 15.69 -3.74
C LEU A 6 -7.71 14.92 -4.03
N SER A 7 -8.01 13.91 -3.20
CA SER A 7 -9.28 13.20 -3.27
C SER A 7 -10.33 13.93 -2.43
N THR A 8 -11.54 14.08 -2.96
CA THR A 8 -12.63 14.80 -2.29
C THR A 8 -13.72 13.83 -1.85
N GLY A 9 -14.15 13.96 -0.60
CA GLY A 9 -15.37 13.37 -0.06
C GLY A 9 -16.42 14.45 0.16
N SER A 10 -17.64 14.05 0.54
CA SER A 10 -18.79 14.96 0.66
C SER A 10 -18.58 16.16 1.59
N HIS A 11 -17.68 16.08 2.57
CA HIS A 11 -17.38 17.16 3.51
C HIS A 11 -15.88 17.38 3.76
N CYS A 12 -15.00 16.65 3.07
CA CYS A 12 -13.55 16.68 3.35
C CYS A 12 -12.72 16.53 2.08
N VAL A 13 -11.64 17.29 1.98
CA VAL A 13 -10.58 17.08 0.97
C VAL A 13 -9.43 16.39 1.68
N PHE A 14 -8.98 15.25 1.15
CA PHE A 14 -7.97 14.43 1.79
C PHE A 14 -6.92 13.94 0.79
N ASN A 15 -5.70 13.76 1.29
CA ASN A 15 -4.60 13.14 0.58
C ASN A 15 -3.79 12.33 1.59
N LEU A 16 -4.37 11.22 2.04
CA LEU A 16 -3.76 10.33 3.01
C LEU A 16 -3.00 9.25 2.25
N LYS A 17 -1.68 9.34 2.31
CA LYS A 17 -0.79 8.32 1.78
C LYS A 17 -0.06 7.67 2.95
N ALA A 18 -0.06 6.35 3.00
CA ALA A 18 0.75 5.59 3.93
C ALA A 18 1.82 4.82 3.17
N HIS A 19 3.03 4.84 3.71
CA HIS A 19 4.12 3.99 3.25
C HIS A 19 4.27 2.85 4.26
N LEU A 20 3.83 1.65 3.88
CA LEU A 20 3.96 0.45 4.68
C LEU A 20 5.21 -0.32 4.25
N ILE A 21 6.01 -0.74 5.22
CA ILE A 21 7.18 -1.59 5.00
C ILE A 21 6.90 -2.95 5.65
N PHE A 22 6.79 -3.98 4.84
CA PHE A 22 6.68 -5.36 5.28
C PHE A 22 8.07 -6.01 5.27
N VAL A 23 8.61 -6.26 6.45
CA VAL A 23 9.91 -6.94 6.60
C VAL A 23 9.66 -8.43 6.84
N VAL A 24 10.37 -9.29 6.13
CA VAL A 24 10.27 -10.74 6.36
C VAL A 24 10.89 -11.12 7.69
N ALA A 25 10.31 -12.13 8.36
CA ALA A 25 10.82 -12.62 9.63
C ALA A 25 12.32 -12.99 9.50
N TYR A 26 13.13 -12.48 10.42
CA TYR A 26 14.59 -12.65 10.42
C TYR A 26 15.32 -12.08 9.20
N ARG A 27 14.71 -11.17 8.42
CA ARG A 27 15.28 -10.56 7.20
C ARG A 27 15.90 -11.59 6.24
N ARG A 28 15.30 -12.78 6.16
CA ARG A 28 15.74 -13.81 5.21
C ARG A 28 15.51 -13.32 3.79
N LYS A 29 16.49 -13.52 2.90
CA LYS A 29 16.39 -13.18 1.48
C LYS A 29 15.52 -14.17 0.72
N VAL A 30 14.23 -14.20 1.03
CA VAL A 30 13.25 -15.16 0.49
C VAL A 30 12.28 -14.51 -0.50
N ILE A 31 12.33 -13.19 -0.65
CA ILE A 31 11.53 -12.49 -1.64
C ILE A 31 12.20 -12.67 -3.00
N SER A 32 11.76 -13.70 -3.72
CA SER A 32 12.05 -13.87 -5.15
C SER A 32 11.03 -13.12 -6.00
N SER A 33 11.29 -12.93 -7.30
CA SER A 33 10.38 -12.25 -8.22
C SER A 33 8.98 -12.86 -8.24
N THR A 34 8.87 -14.19 -8.22
CA THR A 34 7.58 -14.89 -8.17
C THR A 34 6.81 -14.62 -6.87
N VAL A 35 7.52 -14.54 -5.74
CA VAL A 35 6.91 -14.19 -4.44
C VAL A 35 6.44 -12.75 -4.45
N LEU A 36 7.23 -11.85 -5.02
CA LEU A 36 6.88 -10.43 -5.16
C LEU A 36 5.64 -10.22 -6.03
N GLU A 37 5.54 -10.93 -7.17
CA GLU A 37 4.34 -10.90 -8.01
C GLU A 37 3.11 -11.39 -7.26
N ARG A 38 3.24 -12.51 -6.53
CA ARG A 38 2.13 -13.03 -5.73
C ARG A 38 1.71 -12.05 -4.63
N LEU A 39 2.67 -11.41 -3.97
CA LEU A 39 2.39 -10.38 -2.96
C LEU A 39 1.68 -9.19 -3.59
N LYS A 40 2.09 -8.72 -4.78
CA LYS A 40 1.41 -7.65 -5.51
C LYS A 40 -0.05 -7.99 -5.80
N GLU A 41 -0.34 -9.22 -6.24
CA GLU A 41 -1.72 -9.66 -6.47
C GLU A 41 -2.55 -9.61 -5.18
N VAL A 42 -2.02 -10.17 -4.09
CA VAL A 42 -2.71 -10.19 -2.78
C VAL A 42 -2.94 -8.77 -2.26
N PHE A 43 -1.92 -7.90 -2.32
CA PHE A 43 -2.05 -6.51 -1.92
C PHE A 43 -3.06 -5.75 -2.77
N SER A 44 -3.08 -5.99 -4.09
CA SER A 44 -4.05 -5.39 -4.99
C SER A 44 -5.48 -5.83 -4.65
N GLU A 45 -5.69 -7.12 -4.35
CA GLU A 45 -7.00 -7.65 -3.96
C GLU A 45 -7.49 -7.07 -2.64
N VAL A 46 -6.62 -7.00 -1.62
CA VAL A 46 -6.92 -6.40 -0.31
C VAL A 46 -7.23 -4.91 -0.48
N CYS A 47 -6.40 -4.18 -1.22
CA CYS A 47 -6.63 -2.76 -1.48
C CYS A 47 -7.99 -2.53 -2.16
N ARG A 48 -8.35 -3.36 -3.15
CA ARG A 48 -9.65 -3.29 -3.83
C ARG A 48 -10.81 -3.56 -2.87
N ARG A 49 -10.66 -4.51 -1.95
CA ARG A 49 -11.68 -4.84 -0.93
C ARG A 49 -11.90 -3.69 0.04
N ASP A 50 -10.83 -3.07 0.50
CA ASP A 50 -10.85 -2.02 1.51
C ASP A 50 -11.09 -0.62 0.92
N ARG A 51 -11.31 -0.48 -0.39
CA ARG A 51 -11.42 0.84 -1.09
C ARG A 51 -10.16 1.71 -0.90
N VAL A 52 -9.01 1.05 -0.82
CA VAL A 52 -7.69 1.64 -0.78
C VAL A 52 -7.09 1.58 -2.18
N ASN A 53 -6.40 2.63 -2.59
CA ASN A 53 -5.67 2.64 -3.85
C ASN A 53 -4.21 2.29 -3.60
N LEU A 54 -3.76 1.17 -4.16
CA LEU A 54 -2.34 0.83 -4.24
C LEU A 54 -1.68 1.73 -5.28
N LEU A 55 -0.81 2.64 -4.85
CA LEU A 55 -0.10 3.56 -5.73
C LEU A 55 1.16 2.91 -6.28
N GLU A 56 1.98 2.34 -5.40
CA GLU A 56 3.20 1.63 -5.77
C GLU A 56 3.45 0.44 -4.86
N CYS A 57 4.04 -0.60 -5.43
CA CYS A 57 4.51 -1.77 -4.70
C CYS A 57 5.89 -2.17 -5.24
N SER A 58 6.91 -1.99 -4.40
CA SER A 58 8.30 -2.34 -4.71
C SER A 58 8.78 -3.31 -3.64
N GLY A 59 9.61 -4.28 -4.00
CA GLY A 59 10.13 -5.24 -3.02
C GLY A 59 11.57 -5.59 -3.32
N GLU A 60 12.35 -5.57 -2.25
CA GLU A 60 13.74 -6.00 -2.17
C GLU A 60 13.78 -7.43 -1.59
N GLU A 61 14.96 -8.04 -1.55
CA GLU A 61 15.12 -9.43 -1.10
C GLU A 61 14.64 -9.67 0.35
N ASP A 62 14.70 -8.65 1.21
CA ASP A 62 14.41 -8.73 2.64
C ASP A 62 13.18 -7.92 3.11
N HIS A 63 12.64 -7.03 2.28
CA HIS A 63 11.47 -6.22 2.63
C HIS A 63 10.66 -5.75 1.41
N VAL A 64 9.37 -5.47 1.62
CA VAL A 64 8.44 -4.94 0.61
C VAL A 64 7.93 -3.57 1.03
N HIS A 65 8.06 -2.60 0.13
CA HIS A 65 7.53 -1.24 0.25
C HIS A 65 6.18 -1.14 -0.46
N LEU A 66 5.18 -0.72 0.29
CA LEU A 66 3.82 -0.50 -0.18
C LEU A 66 3.45 0.97 -0.01
N LEU A 67 3.18 1.66 -1.10
CA LEU A 67 2.64 3.00 -1.06
C LEU A 67 1.14 2.93 -1.36
N ILE A 68 0.31 3.23 -0.37
CA ILE A 68 -1.14 3.20 -0.49
C ILE A 68 -1.74 4.59 -0.26
N SER A 69 -2.84 4.88 -0.94
CA SER A 69 -3.71 6.01 -0.69
C SER A 69 -5.04 5.50 -0.14
N TYR A 70 -5.46 5.98 1.02
CA TYR A 70 -6.65 5.48 1.70
C TYR A 70 -7.61 6.63 2.07
N PRO A 71 -8.93 6.42 2.03
CA PRO A 71 -9.89 7.40 2.51
C PRO A 71 -9.85 7.50 4.06
N PRO A 72 -10.12 8.69 4.63
CA PRO A 72 -10.12 8.93 6.08
C PRO A 72 -11.18 8.12 6.84
N THR A 73 -12.11 7.46 6.12
CA THR A 73 -13.17 6.63 6.68
C THR A 73 -12.67 5.24 7.11
N ILE A 74 -11.49 4.81 6.65
CA ILE A 74 -10.92 3.51 7.04
C ILE A 74 -10.15 3.70 8.35
N TRP A 75 -10.57 2.97 9.37
CA TRP A 75 -9.89 2.91 10.66
C TRP A 75 -8.90 1.75 10.65
N CYS A 76 -7.60 2.06 10.66
CA CYS A 76 -6.53 1.08 10.81
C CYS A 76 -6.39 0.62 12.28
N ALA A 77 -7.42 0.05 12.90
CA ALA A 77 -7.30 -0.73 14.15
C ALA A 77 -8.66 -1.33 14.54
N ASN A 78 -8.78 -2.66 14.46
CA ASN A 78 -9.60 -3.44 15.40
C ASN A 78 -8.98 -4.83 15.57
#